data_AF-A0A916DNA9-F1
#
_entry.id   AF-A0A916DNA9-F1
#
_cell.length_a   1.000
_cell.length_b   1.000
_cell.length_c   1.000
_cell.angle_alpha   90.00
_cell.angle_beta   90.00
_cell.angle_gamma   90.00
#
_symmetry.space_group_name_H-M   'P 1'
#
loop_
_entity.id
_entity.type
_entity.pdbx_description
1 polymer ?
#
loop_
_entity_poly.entity_id
_entity_poly.type
_entity_poly.pdbx_seq_one_letter_code
_entity_poly.pdbx_strand_id
1 'polypeptide(L)'
;MITDQQAQILATASNAAYPGSLDYINMRGYGYTEAKAFPTDPNTGFSAVVFKKEGTQEYIVAFTGTQSAQDAAADIGLGTLQWENNQASVMNYLNNLPADAKIDFTGHSLGGALAQYAAYDYLAAHPSATASLTTYNGLGGMNGLQQMDRGYDSSVASRVEAAHFFAESSGMQDIVARLGGEHFGGNTYAIPMAQENAWLGSIHSAWDDFKNLTVPQNPTSPNYLNIDGAQNLASFFGFFGDDGRISNTEGALRALGGVLTALSTAPAEEIDILFDALFPPSFPLDIDWGIARDLMPPQIKSLALVYGLEAIAMGNVRQFFDYLDDLLTKTISDGNTLINNLINQIANIINTTIVRTPIFGRIDPLALDLDGDGIETIAMSASTAMFDLDGDSFAEKTGWIAKDDGILVLDRNNNGQIDDNSEVFGKSTINGFDELKQLDANTDGVMDTNDSMFAALQVWQDLNSNGITDAGELKTLSDAGISSINLTYAESATDSNGNLISQTGAFTRTDGTQGVAADVDLQVNQAYSSYNGDFTLDAETLALPWLRGYGQVAALPIAASQSADLKACIAQLAQQTDAKTLLC
;
A
#
# COMPACT_ATOMS: atom_id res chain seq x y z
N MET A 1 -32.01 -6.67 18.10
CA MET A 1 -31.45 -5.31 18.07
C MET A 1 -30.60 -5.15 19.31
N ILE A 2 -29.40 -4.58 19.15
CA ILE A 2 -28.49 -4.27 20.25
C ILE A 2 -29.16 -3.34 21.28
N THR A 3 -28.88 -3.57 22.57
CA THR A 3 -29.37 -2.71 23.66
C THR A 3 -28.41 -1.57 23.93
N ASP A 4 -28.89 -0.47 24.51
CA ASP A 4 -28.03 0.66 24.95
C ASP A 4 -26.87 0.16 25.81
N GLN A 5 -27.16 -0.68 26.80
CA GLN A 5 -26.15 -1.22 27.71
C GLN A 5 -25.09 -2.06 26.96
N GLN A 6 -25.50 -2.90 26.00
CA GLN A 6 -24.57 -3.71 25.23
C GLN A 6 -23.70 -2.83 24.32
N ALA A 7 -24.28 -1.82 23.67
CA ALA A 7 -23.53 -0.87 22.86
C ALA A 7 -22.54 -0.05 23.71
N GLN A 8 -22.87 0.34 24.93
CA GLN A 8 -21.93 1.05 25.81
C GLN A 8 -20.78 0.16 26.29
N ILE A 9 -21.06 -1.12 26.57
CA ILE A 9 -20.04 -2.11 26.94
C ILE A 9 -19.08 -2.36 25.77
N LEU A 10 -19.59 -2.53 24.55
CA LEU A 10 -18.75 -2.78 23.36
C LEU A 10 -17.92 -1.55 22.96
N ALA A 11 -18.43 -0.33 23.18
CA ALA A 11 -17.64 0.90 23.05
C ALA A 11 -16.49 0.94 24.07
N THR A 12 -16.78 0.57 25.32
CA THR A 12 -15.77 0.48 26.39
C THR A 12 -14.74 -0.60 26.08
N ALA A 13 -15.15 -1.75 25.56
CA ALA A 13 -14.25 -2.84 25.16
C ALA A 13 -13.34 -2.42 23.99
N SER A 14 -13.90 -1.74 22.98
CA SER A 14 -13.14 -1.19 21.85
C SER A 14 -12.07 -0.20 22.31
N ASN A 15 -12.40 0.71 23.23
CA ASN A 15 -11.42 1.64 23.79
C ASN A 15 -10.40 0.92 24.70
N ALA A 16 -10.84 -0.06 25.51
CA ALA A 16 -9.96 -0.84 26.38
C ALA A 16 -8.91 -1.67 25.64
N ALA A 17 -9.13 -1.96 24.35
CA ALA A 17 -8.16 -2.66 23.51
C ALA A 17 -6.93 -1.80 23.17
N TYR A 18 -7.05 -0.45 23.21
CA TYR A 18 -5.91 0.44 22.92
C TYR A 18 -4.87 0.43 24.05
N PRO A 19 -3.56 0.44 23.74
CA PRO A 19 -2.52 0.50 24.75
C PRO A 19 -2.64 1.73 25.64
N GLY A 20 -2.44 1.52 26.94
CA GLY A 20 -2.53 2.60 27.94
C GLY A 20 -3.96 3.03 28.29
N SER A 21 -4.99 2.45 27.67
CA SER A 21 -6.38 2.73 28.06
C SER A 21 -6.68 2.26 29.48
N LEU A 22 -7.32 3.12 30.28
CA LEU A 22 -7.77 2.78 31.63
C LEU A 22 -9.12 2.03 31.62
N ASP A 23 -9.77 1.90 30.46
CA ASP A 23 -11.08 1.24 30.35
C ASP A 23 -11.06 -0.26 30.63
N TYR A 24 -9.88 -0.88 30.68
CA TYR A 24 -9.75 -2.23 31.19
C TYR A 24 -10.28 -2.37 32.64
N ILE A 25 -10.18 -1.30 33.45
CA ILE A 25 -10.77 -1.25 34.79
C ILE A 25 -12.31 -1.25 34.70
N ASN A 26 -12.86 -0.51 33.74
CA ASN A 26 -14.30 -0.44 33.49
C ASN A 26 -14.85 -1.78 32.99
N MET A 27 -14.10 -2.50 32.14
CA MET A 27 -14.43 -3.86 31.71
C MET A 27 -14.58 -4.83 32.88
N ARG A 28 -13.71 -4.76 33.89
CA ARG A 28 -13.86 -5.53 35.13
C ARG A 28 -15.13 -5.16 35.90
N GLY A 29 -15.51 -3.89 35.89
CA GLY A 29 -16.78 -3.41 36.45
C GLY A 29 -18.01 -4.05 35.79
N TYR A 30 -17.92 -4.37 34.50
CA TYR A 30 -18.94 -5.12 33.76
C TYR A 30 -18.80 -6.65 33.90
N GLY A 31 -17.86 -7.14 34.70
CA GLY A 31 -17.60 -8.57 34.91
C GLY A 31 -16.80 -9.23 33.79
N TYR A 32 -16.10 -8.45 32.95
CA TYR A 32 -15.23 -8.95 31.90
C TYR A 32 -13.75 -8.91 32.32
N THR A 33 -13.03 -9.96 31.98
CA THR A 33 -11.57 -10.08 32.17
C THR A 33 -10.91 -10.45 30.84
N GLU A 34 -9.66 -10.09 30.62
CA GLU A 34 -8.94 -10.54 29.42
C GLU A 34 -8.70 -12.04 29.47
N ALA A 35 -9.16 -12.71 28.42
CA ALA A 35 -8.89 -14.11 28.17
C ALA A 35 -7.66 -14.30 27.27
N LYS A 36 -7.42 -13.36 26.35
CA LYS A 36 -6.31 -13.40 25.40
C LYS A 36 -5.99 -12.00 24.88
N ALA A 37 -4.71 -11.63 24.88
CA ALA A 37 -4.21 -10.54 24.06
C ALA A 37 -3.52 -11.10 22.81
N PHE A 38 -3.80 -10.47 21.67
CA PHE A 38 -3.01 -10.52 20.45
C PHE A 38 -2.16 -9.25 20.44
N PRO A 39 -0.89 -9.33 20.85
CA PRO A 39 -0.04 -8.15 20.95
C PRO A 39 0.16 -7.53 19.57
N THR A 40 0.45 -6.22 19.54
CA THR A 40 0.73 -5.47 18.32
C THR A 40 1.75 -6.21 17.46
N ASP A 41 1.30 -6.63 16.28
CA ASP A 41 2.16 -7.17 15.24
C ASP A 41 3.08 -6.03 14.75
N PRO A 42 4.40 -6.13 14.93
CA PRO A 42 5.30 -5.04 14.57
C PRO A 42 5.30 -4.74 13.06
N ASN A 43 4.91 -5.71 12.21
CA ASN A 43 4.93 -5.54 10.76
C ASN A 43 3.65 -4.91 10.22
N THR A 44 2.52 -5.11 10.91
CA THR A 44 1.20 -4.71 10.41
C THR A 44 0.44 -3.80 11.36
N GLY A 45 0.89 -3.60 12.59
CA GLY A 45 0.13 -2.83 13.58
C GLY A 45 -1.10 -3.55 14.14
N PHE A 46 -1.40 -4.77 13.66
CA PHE A 46 -2.55 -5.54 14.11
C PHE A 46 -2.50 -5.76 15.62
N SER A 47 -3.58 -5.44 16.31
CA SER A 47 -3.75 -5.74 17.73
C SER A 47 -5.21 -6.01 18.06
N ALA A 48 -5.42 -6.97 18.95
CA ALA A 48 -6.75 -7.33 19.41
C ALA A 48 -6.72 -7.89 20.84
N VAL A 49 -7.82 -7.72 21.56
CA VAL A 49 -8.01 -8.26 22.90
C VAL A 49 -9.32 -9.04 22.95
N VAL A 50 -9.26 -10.25 23.50
CA VAL A 50 -10.44 -11.05 23.82
C VAL A 50 -10.75 -10.88 25.30
N PHE A 51 -11.93 -10.35 25.58
CA PHE A 51 -12.50 -10.31 26.92
C PHE A 51 -13.48 -11.46 27.11
N LYS A 52 -13.47 -12.09 28.28
CA LYS A 52 -14.43 -13.10 28.69
C LYS A 52 -15.18 -12.61 29.91
N LYS A 53 -16.51 -12.78 29.90
CA LYS A 53 -17.33 -12.50 31.06
C LYS A 53 -17.23 -13.61 32.10
N GLU A 54 -17.06 -13.24 33.36
CA GLU A 54 -16.91 -14.18 34.45
C GLU A 54 -18.16 -15.06 34.61
N GLY A 55 -17.95 -16.38 34.69
CA GLY A 55 -19.02 -17.35 34.91
C GLY A 55 -19.93 -17.62 33.71
N THR A 56 -19.66 -17.05 32.52
CA THR A 56 -20.43 -17.31 31.30
C THR A 56 -19.54 -17.72 30.12
N GLN A 57 -20.17 -18.04 28.98
CA GLN A 57 -19.50 -18.30 27.70
C GLN A 57 -19.64 -17.09 26.75
N GLU A 58 -19.69 -15.88 27.30
CA GLU A 58 -19.77 -14.63 26.53
C GLU A 58 -18.36 -14.05 26.35
N TYR A 59 -17.99 -13.80 25.09
CA TYR A 59 -16.68 -13.31 24.67
C TYR A 59 -16.84 -12.06 23.81
N ILE A 60 -16.00 -11.06 24.06
CA ILE A 60 -15.86 -9.87 23.21
C ILE A 60 -14.48 -9.92 22.56
N VAL A 61 -14.43 -9.87 21.23
CA VAL A 61 -13.19 -9.74 20.46
C VAL A 61 -13.09 -8.30 20.00
N ALA A 62 -12.25 -7.51 20.67
CA ALA A 62 -12.08 -6.09 20.42
C ALA A 62 -10.79 -5.85 19.63
N PHE A 63 -10.93 -5.28 18.43
CA PHE A 63 -9.83 -4.91 17.56
C PHE A 63 -9.50 -3.43 17.73
N THR A 64 -8.22 -3.11 17.80
CA THR A 64 -7.75 -1.72 17.83
C THR A 64 -7.72 -1.13 16.44
N GLY A 65 -8.06 0.14 16.30
CA GLY A 65 -7.66 0.92 15.12
C GLY A 65 -6.23 1.43 15.24
N THR A 66 -5.87 2.35 14.34
CA THR A 66 -4.56 3.02 14.26
C THR A 66 -4.03 3.49 15.61
N GLN A 67 -2.81 3.10 16.00
CA GLN A 67 -2.17 3.47 17.26
C GLN A 67 -0.88 4.30 17.05
N SER A 68 -0.40 4.45 15.81
CA SER A 68 0.85 5.09 15.40
C SER A 68 0.89 5.36 13.89
N ALA A 69 1.85 6.14 13.41
CA ALA A 69 2.09 6.34 11.96
C ALA A 69 2.52 5.04 11.25
N GLN A 70 3.02 4.03 11.98
CA GLN A 70 3.25 2.67 11.47
C GLN A 70 1.94 1.90 11.30
N ASP A 71 0.94 2.13 12.15
CA ASP A 71 -0.39 1.53 11.99
C ASP A 71 -1.15 2.13 10.83
N ALA A 72 -0.89 3.42 10.55
CA ALA A 72 -1.41 4.09 9.37
C ALA A 72 -1.18 3.18 8.18
N ALA A 73 0.07 2.72 7.93
CA ALA A 73 0.58 1.84 6.84
C ALA A 73 -0.21 0.54 6.58
N ALA A 74 -0.99 0.07 7.55
CA ALA A 74 -1.79 -1.15 7.44
C ALA A 74 -3.32 -0.89 7.54
N ASP A 75 -3.74 0.32 7.95
CA ASP A 75 -5.12 0.84 7.82
C ASP A 75 -5.57 1.10 6.39
N ILE A 76 -4.65 0.92 5.46
CA ILE A 76 -4.66 1.48 4.13
C ILE A 76 -5.13 0.48 3.10
N GLY A 77 -4.77 -0.79 3.23
CA GLY A 77 -5.46 -1.87 2.52
C GLY A 77 -6.84 -2.15 3.12
N LEU A 78 -7.52 -1.17 3.72
CA LEU A 78 -8.74 -1.36 4.52
C LEU A 78 -8.52 -2.32 5.72
N GLY A 79 -7.26 -2.62 6.09
CA GLY A 79 -6.92 -3.61 7.11
C GLY A 79 -6.88 -5.05 6.60
N THR A 80 -6.95 -5.26 5.28
CA THR A 80 -6.92 -6.59 4.65
C THR A 80 -5.60 -7.31 4.94
N LEU A 81 -4.44 -6.66 4.77
CA LEU A 81 -3.14 -7.26 5.11
C LEU A 81 -2.96 -7.51 6.61
N GLN A 82 -3.44 -6.61 7.49
CA GLN A 82 -3.44 -6.86 8.95
C GLN A 82 -4.22 -8.12 9.26
N TRP A 83 -5.38 -8.25 8.61
CA TRP A 83 -6.26 -9.39 8.79
C TRP A 83 -5.65 -10.65 8.22
N GLU A 84 -5.26 -10.71 6.95
CA GLU A 84 -4.69 -11.91 6.30
C GLU A 84 -3.48 -12.48 7.05
N ASN A 85 -2.57 -11.61 7.52
CA ASN A 85 -1.39 -12.04 8.28
C ASN A 85 -1.73 -12.59 9.67
N ASN A 86 -2.82 -12.13 10.29
CA ASN A 86 -3.19 -12.48 11.67
C ASN A 86 -4.43 -13.39 11.77
N GLN A 87 -5.15 -13.61 10.65
CA GLN A 87 -6.40 -14.33 10.55
C GLN A 87 -6.24 -15.72 11.15
N ALA A 88 -5.21 -16.46 10.75
CA ALA A 88 -4.98 -17.82 11.23
C ALA A 88 -4.83 -17.88 12.76
N SER A 89 -4.17 -16.90 13.36
CA SER A 89 -3.96 -16.82 14.82
C SER A 89 -5.28 -16.56 15.55
N VAL A 90 -6.06 -15.59 15.08
CA VAL A 90 -7.37 -15.24 15.65
C VAL A 90 -8.34 -16.39 15.46
N MET A 91 -8.47 -16.92 14.25
CA MET A 91 -9.38 -18.01 13.91
C MET A 91 -9.05 -19.29 14.67
N ASN A 92 -7.77 -19.63 14.86
CA ASN A 92 -7.39 -20.78 15.68
C ASN A 92 -7.86 -20.61 17.14
N TYR A 93 -7.76 -19.41 17.72
CA TYR A 93 -8.30 -19.17 19.06
C TYR A 93 -9.83 -19.32 19.09
N LEU A 94 -10.55 -18.72 18.13
CA LEU A 94 -12.02 -18.78 18.06
C LEU A 94 -12.54 -20.21 17.86
N ASN A 95 -11.87 -21.01 17.02
CA ASN A 95 -12.23 -22.40 16.74
C ASN A 95 -12.09 -23.32 17.98
N ASN A 96 -11.30 -22.89 18.98
CA ASN A 96 -11.09 -23.62 20.23
C ASN A 96 -12.01 -23.15 21.36
N LEU A 97 -12.90 -22.18 21.11
CA LEU A 97 -13.92 -21.79 22.08
C LEU A 97 -14.98 -22.89 22.24
N PRO A 98 -15.68 -22.92 23.39
CA PRO A 98 -16.81 -23.83 23.59
C PRO A 98 -17.88 -23.68 22.49
N ALA A 99 -18.52 -24.78 22.10
CA ALA A 99 -19.50 -24.78 21.01
C ALA A 99 -20.73 -23.89 21.27
N ASP A 100 -21.03 -23.56 22.53
CA ASP A 100 -22.09 -22.65 22.97
C ASP A 100 -21.59 -21.22 23.25
N ALA A 101 -20.35 -20.89 22.84
CA ALA A 101 -19.79 -19.56 23.00
C ALA A 101 -20.60 -18.51 22.23
N LYS A 102 -20.88 -17.39 22.90
CA LYS A 102 -21.45 -16.19 22.30
C LYS A 102 -20.34 -15.20 22.06
N ILE A 103 -20.20 -14.75 20.83
CA ILE A 103 -19.07 -13.91 20.40
C ILE A 103 -19.61 -12.58 19.87
N ASP A 104 -19.17 -11.50 20.51
CA ASP A 104 -19.36 -10.13 20.06
C ASP A 104 -18.04 -9.62 19.46
N PHE A 105 -18.05 -9.28 18.17
CA PHE A 105 -16.92 -8.62 17.50
C PHE A 105 -17.09 -7.11 17.61
N THR A 106 -16.02 -6.39 17.94
CA THR A 106 -16.09 -4.93 18.05
C THR A 106 -14.78 -4.24 17.72
N GLY A 107 -14.86 -2.97 17.32
CA GLY A 107 -13.69 -2.16 17.05
C GLY A 107 -14.04 -0.74 16.63
N HIS A 108 -13.02 0.10 16.63
CA HIS A 108 -13.11 1.51 16.28
C HIS A 108 -12.11 1.86 15.19
N SER A 109 -12.43 2.84 14.34
CA SER A 109 -11.58 3.23 13.20
C SER A 109 -11.28 2.01 12.32
N LEU A 110 -10.02 1.73 11.97
CA LEU A 110 -9.66 0.48 11.28
C LEU A 110 -10.12 -0.78 12.03
N GLY A 111 -10.05 -0.79 13.36
CA GLY A 111 -10.50 -1.92 14.17
C GLY A 111 -11.97 -2.30 13.88
N GLY A 112 -12.79 -1.35 13.42
CA GLY A 112 -14.13 -1.63 12.94
C GLY A 112 -14.16 -2.50 11.67
N ALA A 113 -13.24 -2.30 10.73
CA ALA A 113 -13.08 -3.14 9.54
C ALA A 113 -12.57 -4.53 9.88
N LEU A 114 -11.55 -4.62 10.75
CA LEU A 114 -11.03 -5.92 11.24
C LEU A 114 -12.09 -6.74 11.95
N ALA A 115 -12.94 -6.09 12.76
CA ALA A 115 -14.08 -6.73 13.39
C ALA A 115 -15.08 -7.29 12.36
N GLN A 116 -15.32 -6.56 11.27
CA GLN A 116 -16.16 -7.02 10.16
C GLN A 116 -15.55 -8.25 9.47
N TYR A 117 -14.24 -8.25 9.20
CA TYR A 117 -13.55 -9.37 8.56
C TYR A 117 -13.54 -10.62 9.45
N ALA A 118 -13.26 -10.45 10.74
CA ALA A 118 -13.30 -11.52 11.72
C ALA A 118 -14.69 -12.13 11.87
N ALA A 119 -15.74 -11.30 11.91
CA ALA A 119 -17.12 -11.77 11.96
C ALA A 119 -17.49 -12.55 10.70
N TYR A 120 -17.12 -12.06 9.51
CA TYR A 120 -17.37 -12.73 8.23
C TYR A 120 -16.70 -14.11 8.19
N ASP A 121 -15.38 -14.16 8.42
CA ASP A 121 -14.60 -15.39 8.32
C ASP A 121 -15.02 -16.42 9.37
N TYR A 122 -15.34 -15.98 10.59
CA TYR A 122 -15.87 -16.87 11.63
C TYR A 122 -17.20 -17.49 11.22
N LEU A 123 -18.14 -16.70 10.72
CA LEU A 123 -19.44 -17.21 10.32
C LEU A 123 -19.36 -18.06 9.05
N ALA A 124 -18.48 -17.74 8.10
CA ALA A 124 -18.21 -18.54 6.92
C ALA A 124 -17.66 -19.92 7.31
N ALA A 125 -16.73 -19.99 8.28
CA ALA A 125 -16.18 -21.23 8.79
C ALA A 125 -17.16 -22.06 9.66
N HIS A 126 -18.19 -21.42 10.23
CA HIS A 126 -19.18 -22.06 11.11
C HIS A 126 -20.62 -21.83 10.63
N PRO A 127 -21.13 -22.66 9.70
CA PRO A 127 -22.44 -22.44 9.07
C PRO A 127 -23.64 -22.43 10.04
N SER A 128 -23.51 -23.03 11.22
CA SER A 128 -24.56 -23.07 12.24
C SER A 128 -24.38 -22.03 13.36
N ALA A 129 -23.29 -21.26 13.35
CA ALA A 129 -23.05 -20.24 14.35
C ALA A 129 -23.76 -18.93 14.00
N THR A 130 -24.02 -18.15 15.05
CA THR A 130 -24.44 -16.74 15.01
C THR A 130 -23.45 -15.92 15.81
N ALA A 131 -23.23 -14.68 15.41
CA ALA A 131 -22.37 -13.74 16.13
C ALA A 131 -22.98 -12.34 16.12
N SER A 132 -22.50 -11.49 17.02
CA SER A 132 -22.85 -10.07 17.05
C SER A 132 -21.64 -9.24 16.62
N LEU A 133 -21.91 -8.10 16.00
CA LEU A 133 -20.86 -7.20 15.49
C LEU A 133 -21.24 -5.76 15.81
N THR A 134 -20.32 -4.99 16.38
CA THR A 134 -20.57 -3.58 16.68
C THR A 134 -19.35 -2.71 16.45
N THR A 135 -19.47 -1.70 15.59
CA THR A 135 -18.37 -0.80 15.25
C THR A 135 -18.66 0.64 15.67
N TYR A 136 -17.60 1.41 15.97
CA TYR A 136 -17.68 2.82 16.37
C TYR A 136 -16.75 3.66 15.52
N ASN A 137 -17.27 4.63 14.77
CA ASN A 137 -16.49 5.36 13.75
C ASN A 137 -15.61 4.41 12.92
N GLY A 138 -16.17 3.23 12.61
CA GLY A 138 -15.44 2.14 12.00
C GLY A 138 -15.37 2.33 10.50
N LEU A 139 -14.25 1.96 9.89
CA LEU A 139 -14.15 1.89 8.44
C LEU A 139 -15.08 0.78 7.89
N GLY A 140 -15.73 1.02 6.75
CA GLY A 140 -16.60 0.06 6.10
C GLY A 140 -15.83 -1.17 5.63
N GLY A 141 -16.41 -2.37 5.82
CA GLY A 141 -15.75 -3.64 5.54
C GLY A 141 -15.98 -4.19 4.13
N MET A 142 -16.99 -3.71 3.40
CA MET A 142 -17.41 -4.39 2.17
C MET A 142 -16.36 -4.35 1.05
N ASN A 143 -15.65 -3.23 0.87
CA ASN A 143 -14.60 -3.14 -0.15
C ASN A 143 -13.41 -4.03 0.20
N GLY A 144 -13.04 -4.15 1.48
CA GLY A 144 -11.93 -5.02 1.89
C GLY A 144 -12.25 -6.51 1.77
N LEU A 145 -13.49 -6.91 2.04
CA LEU A 145 -13.95 -8.28 1.78
C LEU A 145 -13.91 -8.63 0.28
N GLN A 146 -14.25 -7.67 -0.59
CA GLN A 146 -14.11 -7.84 -2.04
C GLN A 146 -12.64 -7.92 -2.47
N GLN A 147 -11.78 -7.08 -1.89
CA GLN A 147 -10.35 -7.06 -2.18
C GLN A 147 -9.65 -8.37 -1.81
N MET A 148 -10.00 -9.01 -0.69
CA MET A 148 -9.45 -10.31 -0.27
C MET A 148 -10.05 -11.51 -1.04
N ASP A 149 -10.77 -11.25 -2.15
CA ASP A 149 -11.49 -12.25 -2.97
C ASP A 149 -12.34 -13.22 -2.13
N ARG A 150 -12.94 -12.73 -1.04
CA ARG A 150 -13.74 -13.57 -0.13
C ARG A 150 -15.14 -13.89 -0.67
N GLY A 151 -15.47 -13.43 -1.88
CA GLY A 151 -16.74 -13.63 -2.57
C GLY A 151 -17.93 -13.36 -1.66
N TYR A 152 -18.36 -12.10 -1.54
CA TYR A 152 -19.42 -11.70 -0.60
C TYR A 152 -20.65 -12.63 -0.65
N ASP A 153 -20.84 -13.40 0.42
CA ASP A 153 -22.01 -14.25 0.58
C ASP A 153 -23.03 -13.59 1.52
N SER A 154 -24.09 -13.06 0.91
CA SER A 154 -25.25 -12.50 1.62
C SER A 154 -25.88 -13.43 2.66
N SER A 155 -25.70 -14.76 2.54
CA SER A 155 -26.17 -15.73 3.52
C SER A 155 -25.38 -15.68 4.83
N VAL A 156 -24.10 -15.30 4.78
CA VAL A 156 -23.24 -15.05 5.94
C VAL A 156 -23.67 -13.75 6.64
N ALA A 157 -23.94 -12.69 5.87
CA ALA A 157 -24.43 -11.41 6.40
C ALA A 157 -25.75 -11.54 7.18
N SER A 158 -26.63 -12.47 6.80
CA SER A 158 -27.90 -12.69 7.50
C SER A 158 -27.76 -13.32 8.90
N ARG A 159 -26.56 -13.85 9.23
CA ARG A 159 -26.28 -14.54 10.50
C ARG A 159 -25.49 -13.70 11.50
N VAL A 160 -25.12 -12.47 11.13
CA VAL A 160 -24.51 -11.51 12.03
C VAL A 160 -25.57 -10.52 12.51
N GLU A 161 -25.69 -10.35 13.83
CA GLU A 161 -26.46 -9.23 14.40
C GLU A 161 -25.53 -8.02 14.50
N ALA A 162 -25.50 -7.19 13.45
CA ALA A 162 -24.59 -6.05 13.34
C ALA A 162 -25.25 -4.70 13.65
N ALA A 163 -24.49 -3.80 14.28
CA ALA A 163 -24.84 -2.40 14.50
C ALA A 163 -23.60 -1.51 14.35
N HIS A 164 -23.68 -0.47 13.53
CA HIS A 164 -22.53 0.39 13.21
C HIS A 164 -22.83 1.82 13.63
N PHE A 165 -22.04 2.37 14.55
CA PHE A 165 -22.25 3.71 15.09
C PHE A 165 -21.21 4.67 14.50
N PHE A 166 -21.66 5.83 14.04
CA PHE A 166 -20.77 6.92 13.63
C PHE A 166 -21.19 8.23 14.29
N ALA A 167 -20.22 9.04 14.70
CA ALA A 167 -20.49 10.32 15.33
C ALA A 167 -20.78 11.41 14.30
N GLU A 168 -21.64 12.35 14.68
CA GLU A 168 -21.88 13.57 13.92
C GLU A 168 -21.99 14.79 14.84
N SER A 169 -21.53 15.94 14.35
CA SER A 169 -21.57 17.21 15.07
C SER A 169 -21.67 18.36 14.09
N SER A 170 -22.61 19.28 14.31
CA SER A 170 -22.80 20.50 13.49
C SER A 170 -22.86 20.26 11.97
N GLY A 171 -23.50 19.16 11.55
CA GLY A 171 -23.63 18.78 10.14
C GLY A 171 -22.40 18.09 9.54
N MET A 172 -21.35 17.87 10.32
CA MET A 172 -20.20 17.04 9.95
C MET A 172 -20.38 15.62 10.47
N GLN A 173 -20.01 14.64 9.65
CA GLN A 173 -19.98 13.22 9.97
C GLN A 173 -18.53 12.75 10.09
N ASP A 174 -18.29 11.73 10.91
CA ASP A 174 -16.99 11.06 10.95
C ASP A 174 -16.56 10.61 9.55
N ILE A 175 -15.33 10.95 9.15
CA ILE A 175 -14.84 10.65 7.81
C ILE A 175 -14.50 9.18 7.65
N VAL A 176 -13.96 8.54 8.69
CA VAL A 176 -13.54 7.13 8.64
C VAL A 176 -14.74 6.22 8.42
N ALA A 177 -15.87 6.52 9.08
CA ALA A 177 -17.14 5.83 8.89
C ALA A 177 -17.72 5.90 7.47
N ARG A 178 -17.21 6.81 6.63
CA ARG A 178 -17.65 7.00 5.25
C ARG A 178 -16.71 6.33 4.23
N LEU A 179 -15.58 5.78 4.68
CA LEU A 179 -14.57 5.10 3.85
C LEU A 179 -14.74 3.57 3.90
N GLY A 180 -14.12 2.85 2.95
CA GLY A 180 -14.13 1.38 2.90
C GLY A 180 -15.39 0.74 2.32
N GLY A 181 -16.26 1.55 1.73
CA GLY A 181 -17.56 1.10 1.21
C GLY A 181 -18.57 0.89 2.33
N GLU A 182 -19.62 0.11 2.04
CA GLU A 182 -20.66 -0.17 3.02
C GLU A 182 -20.15 -1.02 4.20
N HIS A 183 -20.86 -0.96 5.33
CA HIS A 183 -20.59 -1.84 6.46
C HIS A 183 -21.20 -3.24 6.28
N PHE A 184 -20.52 -4.25 6.79
CA PHE A 184 -20.93 -5.65 6.71
C PHE A 184 -22.11 -5.96 7.64
N GLY A 185 -23.30 -6.05 7.04
CA GLY A 185 -24.52 -6.48 7.71
C GLY A 185 -25.17 -5.41 8.61
N GLY A 186 -26.37 -5.72 9.11
CA GLY A 186 -27.04 -4.89 10.11
C GLY A 186 -27.37 -3.46 9.68
N ASN A 187 -27.45 -2.57 10.67
CA ASN A 187 -27.85 -1.17 10.50
C ASN A 187 -26.73 -0.23 10.93
N THR A 188 -26.64 0.91 10.26
CA THR A 188 -25.82 2.06 10.64
C THR A 188 -26.64 3.11 11.39
N TYR A 189 -26.01 3.83 12.33
CA TYR A 189 -26.65 4.79 13.23
C TYR A 189 -25.76 6.00 13.46
N ALA A 190 -26.32 7.19 13.22
CA ALA A 190 -25.68 8.45 13.59
C ALA A 190 -25.83 8.71 15.09
N ILE A 191 -24.74 9.11 15.75
CA ILE A 191 -24.69 9.52 17.15
C ILE A 191 -24.38 11.01 17.19
N PRO A 192 -25.38 11.88 17.45
CA PRO A 192 -25.15 13.29 17.65
C PRO A 192 -24.31 13.51 18.90
N MET A 193 -23.18 14.21 18.75
CA MET A 193 -22.30 14.52 19.89
C MET A 193 -22.99 15.46 20.89
N ALA A 194 -22.81 15.20 22.19
CA ALA A 194 -23.42 15.98 23.27
C ALA A 194 -22.83 17.39 23.42
N GLN A 195 -21.57 17.57 23.03
CA GLN A 195 -20.95 18.89 22.88
C GLN A 195 -20.73 19.18 21.40
N GLU A 196 -21.16 20.35 20.95
CA GLU A 196 -20.84 20.86 19.61
C GLU A 196 -19.32 21.02 19.50
N ASN A 197 -18.69 20.00 18.92
CA ASN A 197 -17.28 19.99 18.58
C ASN A 197 -17.18 20.19 17.07
N ALA A 198 -16.55 21.29 16.66
CA ALA A 198 -16.46 21.67 15.26
C ALA A 198 -15.29 20.97 14.51
N TRP A 199 -14.79 19.82 15.00
CA TRP A 199 -13.57 19.23 14.45
C TRP A 199 -13.58 17.72 14.26
N LEU A 200 -13.05 17.28 13.12
CA LEU A 200 -13.01 15.90 12.64
C LEU A 200 -12.31 14.95 13.62
N GLY A 201 -11.20 15.34 14.23
CA GLY A 201 -10.51 14.49 15.22
C GLY A 201 -11.34 14.25 16.49
N SER A 202 -12.09 15.26 16.94
CA SER A 202 -12.99 15.13 18.09
C SER A 202 -14.24 14.32 17.75
N ILE A 203 -14.74 14.43 16.51
CA ILE A 203 -15.82 13.59 15.99
C ILE A 203 -15.35 12.13 15.91
N HIS A 204 -14.14 11.90 15.41
CA HIS A 204 -13.57 10.56 15.29
C HIS A 204 -13.35 9.91 16.66
N SER A 205 -12.88 10.66 17.65
CA SER A 205 -12.58 10.15 19.00
C SER A 205 -13.73 10.32 20.00
N ALA A 206 -15.00 10.35 19.54
CA ALA A 206 -16.23 10.60 20.32
C ALA A 206 -16.59 9.50 21.34
N TRP A 207 -15.60 9.00 22.09
CA TRP A 207 -15.71 7.92 23.05
C TRP A 207 -16.69 8.20 24.18
N ASP A 208 -16.76 9.43 24.67
CA ASP A 208 -17.70 9.78 25.74
C ASP A 208 -19.15 9.69 25.25
N ASP A 209 -19.40 10.09 24.00
CA ASP A 209 -20.71 9.94 23.38
C ASP A 209 -21.04 8.46 23.15
N PHE A 210 -20.09 7.67 22.64
CA PHE A 210 -20.32 6.23 22.44
C PHE A 210 -20.54 5.45 23.75
N LYS A 211 -19.80 5.76 24.80
CA LYS A 211 -19.94 5.11 26.12
C LYS A 211 -21.21 5.50 26.86
N ASN A 212 -21.89 6.58 26.42
CA ASN A 212 -23.17 7.04 26.98
C ASN A 212 -24.30 7.02 25.94
N LEU A 213 -24.13 6.33 24.81
CA LEU A 213 -25.07 6.39 23.70
C LEU A 213 -26.42 5.77 24.08
N THR A 214 -27.48 6.29 23.46
CA THR A 214 -28.79 5.63 23.36
C THR A 214 -28.97 5.20 21.92
N VAL A 215 -29.28 3.92 21.69
CA VAL A 215 -29.38 3.35 20.34
C VAL A 215 -30.52 4.06 19.60
N PRO A 216 -30.23 4.75 18.49
CA PRO A 216 -31.27 5.43 17.73
C PRO A 216 -32.29 4.45 17.17
N GLN A 217 -33.55 4.87 17.12
CA GLN A 217 -34.64 4.02 16.61
C GLN A 217 -34.60 3.87 15.08
N ASN A 218 -34.06 4.88 14.39
CA ASN A 218 -34.02 4.91 12.93
C ASN A 218 -32.57 4.73 12.46
N PRO A 219 -32.29 3.76 11.58
CA PRO A 219 -30.99 3.64 10.96
C PRO A 219 -30.71 4.84 10.05
N THR A 220 -29.44 5.21 9.95
CA THR A 220 -28.95 6.31 9.12
C THR A 220 -27.66 5.86 8.45
N SER A 221 -27.52 6.05 7.14
CA SER A 221 -26.26 5.79 6.46
C SER A 221 -25.31 6.98 6.64
N PRO A 222 -24.03 6.76 6.96
CA PRO A 222 -23.03 7.76 6.69
C PRO A 222 -23.00 7.94 5.17
N ASN A 223 -22.95 9.18 4.67
CA ASN A 223 -22.91 9.41 3.21
C ASN A 223 -21.59 8.87 2.66
N TYR A 224 -21.58 7.58 2.30
CA TYR A 224 -20.38 6.84 1.90
C TYR A 224 -19.69 7.55 0.74
N LEU A 225 -18.37 7.63 0.85
CA LEU A 225 -17.52 8.27 -0.14
C LEU A 225 -17.14 7.22 -1.20
N ASN A 226 -17.63 7.41 -2.42
CA ASN A 226 -17.21 6.58 -3.56
C ASN A 226 -15.95 7.18 -4.18
N ILE A 227 -14.81 6.77 -3.66
CA ILE A 227 -13.48 7.20 -4.12
C ILE A 227 -12.80 5.95 -4.65
N ASP A 228 -12.99 5.63 -5.93
CA ASP A 228 -12.47 4.38 -6.53
C ASP A 228 -10.93 4.45 -6.64
N GLY A 229 -10.39 5.64 -6.94
CA GLY A 229 -8.97 5.95 -6.77
C GLY A 229 -8.49 6.03 -5.33
N ALA A 230 -9.36 5.84 -4.32
CA ALA A 230 -8.90 5.57 -2.96
C ALA A 230 -8.29 4.18 -2.84
N GLN A 231 -8.45 3.28 -3.82
CA GLN A 231 -7.58 2.11 -3.94
C GLN A 231 -6.12 2.53 -4.22
N ASN A 232 -5.90 3.68 -4.86
CA ASN A 232 -4.58 4.29 -5.01
C ASN A 232 -4.16 5.08 -3.75
N LEU A 233 -5.06 5.70 -2.97
CA LEU A 233 -4.71 6.17 -1.61
C LEU A 233 -4.35 5.01 -0.67
N ALA A 234 -5.09 3.90 -0.80
CA ALA A 234 -4.91 2.59 -0.18
C ALA A 234 -3.66 1.82 -0.70
N SER A 235 -3.10 2.21 -1.84
CA SER A 235 -1.81 1.70 -2.33
C SER A 235 -0.68 2.65 -1.92
N PHE A 236 -1.01 3.93 -1.86
CA PHE A 236 -0.12 5.05 -1.54
C PHE A 236 0.38 5.00 -0.11
N PHE A 237 -0.47 4.81 0.89
CA PHE A 237 0.07 4.77 2.23
C PHE A 237 0.69 3.37 2.57
N GLY A 238 0.40 2.32 1.77
CA GLY A 238 0.88 0.93 1.93
C GLY A 238 2.27 0.74 1.33
N PHE A 239 2.75 1.79 0.67
CA PHE A 239 4.08 2.02 0.11
C PHE A 239 5.20 2.03 1.16
N PHE A 240 4.90 2.25 2.44
CA PHE A 240 5.92 2.38 3.51
C PHE A 240 6.05 1.10 4.34
N GLY A 241 6.55 0.03 3.71
CA GLY A 241 6.96 -1.18 4.41
C GLY A 241 8.08 -0.91 5.42
N ASP A 242 7.84 -1.31 6.67
CA ASP A 242 8.68 -1.16 7.86
C ASP A 242 10.07 -1.80 7.70
N ASP A 243 11.14 -1.04 7.97
CA ASP A 243 12.48 -1.56 8.26
C ASP A 243 12.78 -1.57 9.77
N GLY A 244 11.75 -1.32 10.60
CA GLY A 244 11.81 -1.31 12.06
C GLY A 244 12.47 -0.06 12.65
N ARG A 245 12.60 1.04 11.90
CA ARG A 245 13.38 2.23 12.33
C ARG A 245 12.70 3.59 12.16
N ILE A 246 11.38 3.65 12.09
CA ILE A 246 10.68 4.93 11.91
C ILE A 246 10.72 5.76 13.21
N SER A 247 11.30 6.96 13.13
CA SER A 247 11.15 8.02 14.14
C SER A 247 10.03 9.00 13.76
N ASN A 248 9.47 9.70 14.76
CA ASN A 248 8.27 10.54 14.66
C ASN A 248 8.28 11.64 13.57
N THR A 249 9.43 12.21 13.22
CA THR A 249 9.55 13.24 12.16
C THR A 249 9.67 12.64 10.76
N GLU A 250 10.31 11.47 10.68
CA GLU A 250 10.58 10.78 9.43
C GLU A 250 9.32 10.11 8.85
N GLY A 251 8.51 9.50 9.73
CA GLY A 251 7.20 8.94 9.37
C GLY A 251 6.21 10.00 8.90
N ALA A 252 6.25 11.22 9.48
CA ALA A 252 5.41 12.33 9.08
C ALA A 252 5.72 12.81 7.65
N LEU A 253 6.99 13.03 7.31
CA LEU A 253 7.40 13.46 5.96
C LEU A 253 7.08 12.40 4.88
N ARG A 254 7.25 11.11 5.21
CA ARG A 254 6.88 9.99 4.34
C ARG A 254 5.39 9.98 4.05
N ALA A 255 4.56 10.12 5.09
CA ALA A 255 3.12 10.21 4.94
C ALA A 255 2.72 11.41 4.06
N LEU A 256 3.23 12.61 4.36
CA LEU A 256 2.90 13.84 3.62
C LEU A 256 3.30 13.74 2.13
N GLY A 257 4.50 13.25 1.83
CA GLY A 257 5.04 13.17 0.48
C GLY A 257 4.25 12.25 -0.45
N GLY A 258 3.83 11.08 0.04
CA GLY A 258 3.01 10.23 -0.81
C GLY A 258 1.54 10.68 -0.86
N VAL A 259 0.98 11.33 0.18
CA VAL A 259 -0.42 11.84 0.14
C VAL A 259 -0.50 12.83 -1.02
N LEU A 260 0.53 13.68 -1.17
CA LEU A 260 0.68 14.59 -2.29
C LEU A 260 0.73 13.87 -3.63
N THR A 261 1.53 12.81 -3.76
CA THR A 261 1.63 12.03 -5.01
C THR A 261 0.29 11.38 -5.38
N ALA A 262 -0.36 10.69 -4.45
CA ALA A 262 -1.63 10.00 -4.70
C ALA A 262 -2.75 10.97 -5.09
N LEU A 263 -2.87 12.07 -4.35
CA LEU A 263 -3.83 13.12 -4.65
C LEU A 263 -3.48 13.90 -5.91
N SER A 264 -2.21 13.93 -6.35
CA SER A 264 -1.86 14.55 -7.63
C SER A 264 -2.23 13.68 -8.83
N THR A 265 -2.37 12.37 -8.62
CA THR A 265 -2.72 11.36 -9.65
C THR A 265 -4.19 10.96 -9.65
N ALA A 266 -4.95 11.29 -8.60
CA ALA A 266 -6.38 10.99 -8.51
C ALA A 266 -7.21 11.81 -9.52
N PRO A 267 -8.34 11.27 -10.01
CA PRO A 267 -9.29 12.06 -10.80
C PRO A 267 -9.71 13.32 -10.03
N ALA A 268 -9.79 14.47 -10.71
CA ALA A 268 -10.12 15.74 -10.07
C ALA A 268 -11.45 15.72 -9.29
N GLU A 269 -12.42 14.94 -9.78
CA GLU A 269 -13.72 14.73 -9.13
C GLU A 269 -13.60 14.00 -7.79
N GLU A 270 -12.68 13.04 -7.66
CA GLU A 270 -12.42 12.32 -6.41
C GLU A 270 -11.70 13.20 -5.39
N ILE A 271 -10.78 14.04 -5.86
CA ILE A 271 -10.10 15.05 -5.02
C ILE A 271 -11.14 16.03 -4.46
N ASP A 272 -12.11 16.45 -5.27
CA ASP A 272 -13.18 17.35 -4.86
C ASP A 272 -14.11 16.71 -3.82
N ILE A 273 -14.44 15.42 -3.99
CA ILE A 273 -15.23 14.65 -3.00
C ILE A 273 -14.53 14.60 -1.64
N LEU A 274 -13.21 14.32 -1.64
CA LEU A 274 -12.42 14.22 -0.41
C LEU A 274 -12.19 15.60 0.23
N PHE A 275 -11.98 16.62 -0.60
CA PHE A 275 -11.86 18.01 -0.16
C PHE A 275 -13.15 18.51 0.49
N ASP A 276 -14.31 18.28 -0.13
CA ASP A 276 -15.62 18.66 0.42
C ASP A 276 -15.97 17.87 1.69
N ALA A 277 -15.48 16.64 1.82
CA ALA A 277 -15.66 15.83 3.03
C ALA A 277 -14.86 16.36 4.23
N LEU A 278 -13.67 16.90 4.00
CA LEU A 278 -12.80 17.48 5.03
C LEU A 278 -13.12 18.97 5.31
N PHE A 279 -13.57 19.69 4.28
CA PHE A 279 -13.84 21.13 4.29
C PHE A 279 -15.26 21.44 3.76
N PRO A 280 -16.32 21.02 4.46
CA PRO A 280 -17.69 21.21 3.96
C PRO A 280 -18.06 22.71 3.89
N PRO A 281 -18.99 23.12 3.00
CA PRO A 281 -19.42 24.53 2.89
C PRO A 281 -20.00 25.14 4.17
N SER A 282 -20.43 24.29 5.12
CA SER A 282 -20.90 24.68 6.45
C SER A 282 -19.77 24.96 7.45
N PHE A 283 -18.50 24.82 7.05
CA PHE A 283 -17.35 25.04 7.91
C PHE A 283 -17.26 26.54 8.30
N PRO A 284 -17.10 26.87 9.60
CA PRO A 284 -17.26 28.25 10.09
C PRO A 284 -16.00 29.09 9.85
N LEU A 285 -15.75 29.49 8.61
CA LEU A 285 -14.70 30.43 8.21
C LEU A 285 -15.26 31.50 7.26
N ASP A 286 -14.62 32.67 7.20
CA ASP A 286 -15.05 33.83 6.38
C ASP A 286 -14.83 33.63 4.84
N ILE A 287 -14.60 32.39 4.39
CA ILE A 287 -14.29 32.02 3.00
C ILE A 287 -15.38 31.09 2.45
N ASP A 288 -15.89 31.38 1.25
CA ASP A 288 -16.79 30.47 0.53
C ASP A 288 -15.98 29.33 -0.10
N TRP A 289 -15.99 28.17 0.57
CA TRP A 289 -15.18 27.01 0.21
C TRP A 289 -15.55 26.38 -1.13
N GLY A 290 -16.80 26.51 -1.59
CA GLY A 290 -17.20 26.06 -2.92
C GLY A 290 -16.47 26.87 -4.01
N ILE A 291 -16.35 28.18 -3.80
CA ILE A 291 -15.61 29.06 -4.71
C ILE A 291 -14.11 28.80 -4.63
N ALA A 292 -13.55 28.60 -3.43
CA ALA A 292 -12.13 28.31 -3.26
C ALA A 292 -11.74 26.98 -3.95
N ARG A 293 -12.54 25.92 -3.77
CA ARG A 293 -12.36 24.63 -4.45
C ARG A 293 -12.38 24.80 -5.97
N ASP A 294 -13.34 25.52 -6.52
CA ASP A 294 -13.48 25.67 -7.97
C ASP A 294 -12.35 26.50 -8.61
N LEU A 295 -11.69 27.35 -7.82
CA LEU A 295 -10.57 28.18 -8.26
C LEU A 295 -9.19 27.51 -8.05
N MET A 296 -9.10 26.49 -7.19
CA MET A 296 -7.85 25.79 -6.90
C MET A 296 -7.52 24.74 -7.99
N PRO A 297 -6.28 24.71 -8.53
CA PRO A 297 -5.81 23.59 -9.34
C PRO A 297 -5.75 22.28 -8.50
N PRO A 298 -5.93 21.10 -9.12
CA PRO A 298 -5.92 19.81 -8.41
C PRO A 298 -4.73 19.62 -7.47
N GLN A 299 -3.53 20.03 -7.90
CA GLN A 299 -2.29 19.90 -7.12
C GLN A 299 -2.29 20.75 -5.84
N ILE A 300 -2.98 21.89 -5.86
CA ILE A 300 -3.14 22.78 -4.69
C ILE A 300 -4.19 22.22 -3.74
N LYS A 301 -5.26 21.59 -4.26
CA LYS A 301 -6.23 20.84 -3.45
C LYS A 301 -5.56 19.66 -2.74
N SER A 302 -4.67 18.95 -3.44
CA SER A 302 -3.85 17.87 -2.87
C SER A 302 -3.02 18.37 -1.68
N LEU A 303 -2.29 19.48 -1.87
CA LEU A 303 -1.46 20.10 -0.83
C LEU A 303 -2.27 20.60 0.37
N ALA A 304 -3.41 21.23 0.12
CA ALA A 304 -4.33 21.65 1.17
C ALA A 304 -4.91 20.46 1.95
N LEU A 305 -5.19 19.34 1.29
CA LEU A 305 -5.67 18.13 1.94
C LEU A 305 -4.61 17.55 2.91
N VAL A 306 -3.35 17.52 2.46
CA VAL A 306 -2.19 16.98 3.20
C VAL A 306 -1.93 17.77 4.47
N TYR A 307 -1.80 19.10 4.35
CA TYR A 307 -1.60 19.99 5.49
C TYR A 307 -2.84 20.07 6.39
N GLY A 308 -4.04 19.89 5.82
CA GLY A 308 -5.27 19.76 6.59
C GLY A 308 -5.26 18.53 7.50
N LEU A 309 -4.90 17.37 6.96
CA LEU A 309 -4.76 16.09 7.69
C LEU A 309 -3.68 16.16 8.78
N GLU A 310 -2.57 16.85 8.52
CA GLU A 310 -1.52 17.07 9.53
C GLU A 310 -2.00 18.00 10.66
N ALA A 311 -2.68 19.10 10.33
CA ALA A 311 -3.29 19.99 11.31
C ALA A 311 -4.41 19.29 12.13
N ILE A 312 -5.10 18.29 11.54
CA ILE A 312 -6.02 17.34 12.19
C ILE A 312 -5.32 16.51 13.24
N ALA A 313 -4.20 15.88 12.89
CA ALA A 313 -3.43 15.06 13.81
C ALA A 313 -2.82 15.89 14.96
N MET A 314 -2.47 17.16 14.72
CA MET A 314 -1.77 18.01 15.69
C MET A 314 -2.65 18.99 16.47
N GLY A 315 -3.94 19.13 16.14
CA GLY A 315 -4.88 20.02 16.84
C GLY A 315 -4.64 21.53 16.66
N ASN A 316 -3.87 21.96 15.64
CA ASN A 316 -3.46 23.36 15.40
C ASN A 316 -4.12 24.00 14.16
N VAL A 317 -5.40 23.69 13.97
CA VAL A 317 -6.21 23.94 12.76
C VAL A 317 -6.33 25.42 12.36
N ARG A 318 -6.42 26.33 13.32
CA ARG A 318 -6.57 27.78 13.07
C ARG A 318 -5.38 28.34 12.28
N GLN A 319 -4.18 27.86 12.60
CA GLN A 319 -2.93 28.32 12.01
C GLN A 319 -2.74 27.81 10.56
N PHE A 320 -3.31 26.65 10.24
CA PHE A 320 -3.35 26.11 8.88
C PHE A 320 -4.24 26.95 7.95
N PHE A 321 -5.40 27.41 8.44
CA PHE A 321 -6.29 28.27 7.65
C PHE A 321 -5.73 29.67 7.41
N ASP A 322 -5.04 30.25 8.41
CA ASP A 322 -4.33 31.54 8.23
C ASP A 322 -3.21 31.42 7.17
N TYR A 323 -2.59 30.25 7.05
CA TYR A 323 -1.55 29.95 6.04
C TYR A 323 -2.11 29.77 4.63
N LEU A 324 -3.23 29.04 4.49
CA LEU A 324 -3.90 28.88 3.19
C LEU A 324 -4.46 30.20 2.66
N ASP A 325 -5.01 31.05 3.53
CA ASP A 325 -5.53 32.37 3.16
C ASP A 325 -4.41 33.30 2.65
N ASP A 326 -3.23 33.26 3.29
CA ASP A 326 -2.03 33.98 2.84
C ASP A 326 -1.51 33.45 1.49
N LEU A 327 -1.55 32.14 1.26
CA LEU A 327 -1.17 31.50 -0.01
C LEU A 327 -2.11 31.88 -1.17
N LEU A 328 -3.43 31.86 -0.92
CA LEU A 328 -4.48 32.27 -1.87
C LEU A 328 -4.38 33.78 -2.18
N THR A 329 -4.16 34.61 -1.17
CA THR A 329 -4.03 36.06 -1.32
C THR A 329 -2.78 36.44 -2.13
N LYS A 330 -1.64 35.77 -1.90
CA LYS A 330 -0.40 35.98 -2.67
C LYS A 330 -0.49 35.48 -4.11
N THR A 331 -1.25 34.41 -4.35
CA THR A 331 -1.56 33.88 -5.69
C THR A 331 -2.35 34.89 -6.53
N ILE A 332 -3.26 35.63 -5.89
CA ILE A 332 -4.09 36.66 -6.54
C ILE A 332 -3.31 37.98 -6.74
N SER A 333 -2.33 38.32 -5.86
CA SER A 333 -1.62 39.61 -5.90
C SER A 333 -0.46 39.69 -6.90
N ASP A 334 0.32 38.61 -7.08
CA ASP A 334 1.64 38.68 -7.75
C ASP A 334 1.66 38.12 -9.18
N GLY A 335 0.48 37.94 -9.79
CA GLY A 335 0.33 37.69 -11.22
C GLY A 335 1.26 36.60 -11.76
N ASN A 336 0.98 35.35 -11.44
CA ASN A 336 1.57 34.12 -12.00
C ASN A 336 3.11 33.99 -12.00
N THR A 337 3.91 34.94 -11.51
CA THR A 337 5.35 34.95 -11.83
C THR A 337 6.17 34.04 -10.91
N LEU A 338 5.86 34.01 -9.60
CA LEU A 338 6.44 33.05 -8.65
C LEU A 338 5.95 31.62 -8.92
N ILE A 339 4.67 31.49 -9.27
CA ILE A 339 4.01 30.22 -9.60
C ILE A 339 4.52 29.64 -10.93
N ASN A 340 4.71 30.46 -11.97
CA ASN A 340 5.29 30.01 -13.23
C ASN A 340 6.75 29.58 -13.08
N ASN A 341 7.52 30.17 -12.16
CA ASN A 341 8.89 29.74 -11.90
C ASN A 341 8.92 28.38 -11.19
N LEU A 342 8.03 28.17 -10.22
CA LEU A 342 7.89 26.88 -9.53
C LEU A 342 7.29 25.80 -10.46
N ILE A 343 6.26 26.13 -11.23
CA ILE A 343 5.67 25.26 -12.26
C ILE A 343 6.68 24.95 -13.37
N ASN A 344 7.50 25.89 -13.84
CA ASN A 344 8.50 25.59 -14.87
C ASN A 344 9.68 24.77 -14.33
N GLN A 345 10.02 24.88 -13.06
CA GLN A 345 11.01 24.02 -12.42
C GLN A 345 10.46 22.61 -12.20
N ILE A 346 9.25 22.49 -11.65
CA ILE A 346 8.56 21.20 -11.45
C ILE A 346 8.20 20.55 -12.79
N ALA A 347 7.72 21.31 -13.78
CA ALA A 347 7.43 20.80 -15.12
C ALA A 347 8.68 20.45 -15.92
N ASN A 348 9.84 21.08 -15.69
CA ASN A 348 11.09 20.60 -16.25
C ASN A 348 11.54 19.31 -15.59
N ILE A 349 11.34 19.14 -14.27
CA ILE A 349 11.60 17.89 -13.56
C ILE A 349 10.64 16.78 -14.03
N ILE A 350 9.34 17.07 -14.18
CA ILE A 350 8.32 16.14 -14.65
C ILE A 350 8.47 15.81 -16.15
N ASN A 351 8.75 16.78 -17.02
CA ASN A 351 8.94 16.52 -18.45
C ASN A 351 10.27 15.82 -18.78
N THR A 352 11.26 15.86 -17.88
CA THR A 352 12.50 15.09 -18.04
C THR A 352 12.43 13.72 -17.36
N THR A 353 11.51 13.49 -16.39
CA THR A 353 11.48 12.28 -15.56
C THR A 353 10.22 11.41 -15.74
N ILE A 354 9.07 11.93 -16.20
CA ILE A 354 7.76 11.20 -16.12
C ILE A 354 7.06 11.00 -17.49
N VAL A 355 7.52 11.61 -18.59
CA VAL A 355 6.85 11.46 -19.92
C VAL A 355 7.59 10.51 -20.86
N ARG A 356 7.95 9.33 -20.35
CA ARG A 356 8.12 8.03 -21.04
C ARG A 356 7.96 7.00 -19.90
N THR A 357 6.97 6.13 -19.77
CA THR A 357 6.16 5.32 -20.70
C THR A 357 5.01 4.64 -19.88
N PRO A 358 4.12 3.78 -20.43
CA PRO A 358 2.73 3.56 -19.99
C PRO A 358 2.44 2.29 -19.14
N ILE A 359 1.27 2.30 -18.48
CA ILE A 359 0.32 1.21 -18.13
C ILE A 359 0.81 -0.25 -18.29
N PHE A 360 0.83 -1.00 -17.17
CA PHE A 360 0.87 -2.48 -17.02
C PHE A 360 1.48 -3.24 -18.21
N GLY A 361 2.81 -3.20 -18.34
CA GLY A 361 3.55 -3.95 -19.35
C GLY A 361 4.20 -5.19 -18.75
N ARG A 362 3.94 -6.36 -19.33
CA ARG A 362 4.77 -7.57 -19.29
C ARG A 362 6.25 -7.24 -19.42
N ILE A 363 7.13 -7.75 -18.57
CA ILE A 363 8.56 -7.63 -18.84
C ILE A 363 9.23 -8.93 -18.40
N ASP A 364 9.69 -9.65 -19.40
CA ASP A 364 9.82 -11.09 -19.33
C ASP A 364 11.23 -11.44 -19.83
N PRO A 365 12.18 -11.93 -19.01
CA PRO A 365 13.43 -12.41 -19.55
C PRO A 365 13.24 -13.69 -20.40
N LEU A 366 14.05 -13.81 -21.45
CA LEU A 366 14.22 -15.07 -22.18
C LEU A 366 15.13 -16.02 -21.39
N ALA A 367 14.54 -17.01 -20.72
CA ALA A 367 15.21 -18.02 -19.92
C ALA A 367 15.63 -19.25 -20.75
N LEU A 368 16.67 -19.94 -20.29
CA LEU A 368 17.27 -21.13 -20.90
C LEU A 368 17.41 -22.23 -19.84
N ASP A 369 16.82 -23.38 -20.12
CA ASP A 369 16.91 -24.60 -19.31
C ASP A 369 18.31 -25.21 -19.50
N LEU A 370 19.17 -25.11 -18.49
CA LEU A 370 20.57 -25.50 -18.64
C LEU A 370 20.83 -26.96 -18.27
N ASP A 371 20.10 -27.55 -17.34
CA ASP A 371 20.34 -28.89 -16.81
C ASP A 371 19.38 -29.98 -17.36
N GLY A 372 18.33 -29.57 -18.06
CA GLY A 372 17.43 -30.39 -18.86
C GLY A 372 16.21 -30.92 -18.11
N ASP A 373 15.80 -30.31 -17.01
CA ASP A 373 14.60 -30.72 -16.27
C ASP A 373 13.39 -29.77 -16.39
N GLY A 374 13.56 -28.65 -17.09
CA GLY A 374 12.51 -27.68 -17.40
C GLY A 374 12.97 -26.25 -17.13
N ILE A 375 12.06 -25.29 -17.22
CA ILE A 375 12.33 -23.92 -16.75
C ILE A 375 11.75 -23.80 -15.34
N GLU A 376 12.62 -23.49 -14.39
CA GLU A 376 12.26 -23.33 -12.98
C GLU A 376 12.37 -21.86 -12.55
N THR A 377 11.45 -21.44 -11.69
CA THR A 377 11.42 -20.05 -11.21
C THR A 377 11.19 -20.01 -9.70
N ILE A 378 11.59 -18.91 -9.09
CA ILE A 378 11.41 -18.60 -7.67
C ILE A 378 10.26 -17.59 -7.55
N ALA A 379 9.30 -17.88 -6.67
CA ALA A 379 8.23 -16.92 -6.35
C ALA A 379 8.81 -15.60 -5.84
N MET A 380 8.20 -14.47 -6.20
CA MET A 380 8.62 -13.13 -5.73
C MET A 380 8.74 -13.04 -4.20
N SER A 381 7.87 -13.73 -3.47
CA SER A 381 7.87 -13.79 -1.99
C SER A 381 9.04 -14.57 -1.40
N ALA A 382 9.64 -15.49 -2.16
CA ALA A 382 10.78 -16.31 -1.76
C ALA A 382 12.11 -15.83 -2.37
N SER A 383 12.06 -15.07 -3.46
CA SER A 383 13.21 -14.49 -4.13
C SER A 383 13.84 -13.39 -3.29
N THR A 384 15.14 -13.17 -3.43
CA THR A 384 15.85 -11.95 -2.94
C THR A 384 16.19 -10.97 -4.05
N ALA A 385 16.03 -11.34 -5.32
CA ALA A 385 16.35 -10.52 -6.48
C ALA A 385 15.60 -9.19 -6.54
N MET A 386 16.33 -8.14 -6.93
CA MET A 386 15.80 -6.85 -7.36
C MET A 386 16.45 -6.49 -8.68
N PHE A 387 15.65 -6.18 -9.71
CA PHE A 387 16.15 -5.92 -11.06
C PHE A 387 15.27 -4.89 -11.76
N ASP A 388 15.86 -3.98 -12.53
CA ASP A 388 15.15 -2.95 -13.28
C ASP A 388 14.62 -3.55 -14.58
N LEU A 389 13.35 -3.96 -14.56
CA LEU A 389 12.72 -4.61 -15.68
C LEU A 389 12.07 -3.60 -16.65
N ASP A 390 11.78 -2.36 -16.24
CA ASP A 390 11.13 -1.36 -17.10
C ASP A 390 12.04 -0.23 -17.62
N GLY A 391 13.29 -0.20 -17.16
CA GLY A 391 14.36 0.67 -17.62
C GLY A 391 14.22 2.09 -17.10
N ASP A 392 13.62 2.27 -15.91
CA ASP A 392 13.35 3.57 -15.31
C ASP A 392 14.40 4.02 -14.28
N SER A 393 15.48 3.25 -14.13
CA SER A 393 16.55 3.42 -13.14
C SER A 393 16.15 3.07 -11.70
N PHE A 394 15.12 2.26 -11.53
CA PHE A 394 14.74 1.64 -10.29
C PHE A 394 14.71 0.12 -10.48
N ALA A 395 15.33 -0.60 -9.55
CA ALA A 395 15.31 -2.05 -9.55
C ALA A 395 14.16 -2.53 -8.66
N GLU A 396 13.20 -3.26 -9.21
CA GLU A 396 12.03 -3.76 -8.50
C GLU A 396 12.29 -5.14 -7.92
N LYS A 397 11.67 -5.41 -6.76
CA LYS A 397 11.55 -6.75 -6.26
C LYS A 397 10.76 -7.62 -7.23
N THR A 398 11.35 -8.75 -7.58
CA THR A 398 10.79 -9.62 -8.60
C THR A 398 10.88 -11.10 -8.22
N GLY A 399 9.98 -11.92 -8.76
CA GLY A 399 10.21 -13.36 -8.92
C GLY A 399 11.45 -13.57 -9.79
N TRP A 400 12.06 -14.75 -9.79
CA TRP A 400 13.35 -14.89 -10.46
C TRP A 400 13.51 -16.24 -11.16
N ILE A 401 14.43 -16.33 -12.12
CA ILE A 401 14.82 -17.61 -12.70
C ILE A 401 15.64 -18.39 -11.66
N ALA A 402 15.39 -19.70 -11.55
CA ALA A 402 16.14 -20.54 -10.62
C ALA A 402 17.62 -20.62 -11.02
N LYS A 403 18.50 -20.86 -10.04
CA LYS A 403 19.96 -20.83 -10.21
C LYS A 403 20.51 -21.93 -11.15
N ASP A 404 19.72 -22.96 -11.39
CA ASP A 404 19.98 -24.11 -12.26
C ASP A 404 19.99 -23.68 -13.73
N ASP A 405 19.13 -22.72 -14.04
CA ASP A 405 18.84 -22.16 -15.35
C ASP A 405 19.61 -20.86 -15.58
N GLY A 406 19.41 -20.23 -16.75
CA GLY A 406 20.04 -18.95 -17.06
C GLY A 406 19.15 -18.02 -17.88
N ILE A 407 19.44 -16.72 -17.80
CA ILE A 407 18.81 -15.67 -18.60
C ILE A 407 19.69 -15.38 -19.81
N LEU A 408 19.11 -15.33 -21.02
CA LEU A 408 19.82 -14.84 -22.19
C LEU A 408 19.94 -13.32 -22.10
N VAL A 409 21.17 -12.82 -22.26
CA VAL A 409 21.49 -11.40 -22.10
C VAL A 409 22.43 -10.90 -23.19
N LEU A 410 22.48 -9.58 -23.34
CA LEU A 410 23.42 -8.85 -24.17
C LEU A 410 23.84 -7.59 -23.42
N ASP A 411 25.04 -7.59 -22.84
CA ASP A 411 25.66 -6.40 -22.23
C ASP A 411 25.87 -5.34 -23.33
N ARG A 412 24.96 -4.37 -23.41
CA ARG A 412 24.92 -3.38 -24.49
C ARG A 412 25.89 -2.24 -24.19
N ASN A 413 26.06 -1.91 -22.92
CA ASN A 413 26.88 -0.80 -22.48
C ASN A 413 28.37 -1.20 -22.25
N ASN A 414 28.68 -2.51 -22.30
CA ASN A 414 29.97 -3.15 -22.08
C ASN A 414 30.57 -2.86 -20.70
N ASN A 415 29.75 -2.74 -19.66
CA ASN A 415 30.20 -2.50 -18.29
C ASN A 415 30.50 -3.80 -17.51
N GLY A 416 30.22 -4.97 -18.12
CA GLY A 416 30.45 -6.30 -17.53
C GLY A 416 29.41 -6.71 -16.49
N GLN A 417 28.30 -5.98 -16.41
CA GLN A 417 27.14 -6.25 -15.58
C GLN A 417 25.90 -6.27 -16.46
N ILE A 418 24.88 -6.96 -16.00
CA ILE A 418 23.52 -6.86 -16.53
C ILE A 418 22.75 -6.11 -15.47
N ASP A 419 22.35 -4.88 -15.75
CA ASP A 419 21.84 -3.95 -14.73
C ASP A 419 20.42 -3.43 -14.99
N ASP A 420 19.94 -3.49 -16.23
CA ASP A 420 18.60 -3.06 -16.59
C ASP A 420 17.96 -3.85 -17.76
N ASN A 421 16.75 -3.44 -18.11
CA ASN A 421 15.94 -4.08 -19.13
C ASN A 421 16.48 -3.99 -20.56
N SER A 422 17.42 -3.10 -20.81
CA SER A 422 18.02 -2.91 -22.13
C SER A 422 18.95 -4.08 -22.49
N GLU A 423 19.37 -4.86 -21.50
CA GLU A 423 20.37 -5.92 -21.61
C GLU A 423 19.79 -7.33 -21.47
N VAL A 424 18.53 -7.46 -21.04
CA VAL A 424 17.74 -8.70 -21.11
C VAL A 424 16.80 -8.69 -22.31
N PHE A 425 16.43 -9.87 -22.82
CA PHE A 425 15.48 -10.01 -23.92
C PHE A 425 14.05 -10.14 -23.40
N GLY A 426 13.14 -9.37 -23.99
CA GLY A 426 11.73 -9.19 -23.65
C GLY A 426 11.43 -7.74 -23.20
N LYS A 427 10.27 -7.21 -23.59
CA LYS A 427 9.80 -5.86 -23.27
C LYS A 427 8.27 -5.83 -23.16
N SER A 428 7.72 -4.74 -22.61
CA SER A 428 6.26 -4.46 -22.52
C SER A 428 5.44 -4.61 -23.79
N THR A 429 6.07 -4.59 -24.96
CA THR A 429 5.40 -4.64 -26.26
C THR A 429 5.88 -5.78 -27.17
N ILE A 430 6.90 -6.54 -26.77
CA ILE A 430 7.51 -7.59 -27.60
C ILE A 430 8.11 -8.68 -26.70
N ASN A 431 7.81 -9.94 -27.00
CA ASN A 431 8.41 -11.08 -26.29
C ASN A 431 9.90 -11.22 -26.65
N GLY A 432 10.66 -11.89 -25.79
CA GLY A 432 12.10 -12.09 -25.90
C GLY A 432 12.54 -12.85 -27.14
N PHE A 433 11.73 -13.79 -27.66
CA PHE A 433 12.04 -14.46 -28.93
C PHE A 433 11.95 -13.51 -30.12
N ASP A 434 10.90 -12.70 -30.19
CA ASP A 434 10.70 -11.71 -31.24
C ASP A 434 11.72 -10.56 -31.14
N GLU A 435 12.15 -10.19 -29.93
CA GLU A 435 13.26 -9.25 -29.74
C GLU A 435 14.58 -9.87 -30.22
N LEU A 436 14.89 -11.11 -29.82
CA LEU A 436 16.10 -11.82 -30.26
C LEU A 436 16.14 -11.98 -31.79
N LYS A 437 14.98 -12.22 -32.41
CA LYS A 437 14.85 -12.35 -33.86
C LYS A 437 15.24 -11.10 -34.64
N GLN A 438 15.27 -9.94 -34.00
CA GLN A 438 15.78 -8.72 -34.64
C GLN A 438 17.30 -8.76 -34.85
N LEU A 439 18.01 -9.67 -34.17
CA LEU A 439 19.45 -9.87 -34.29
C LEU A 439 19.82 -10.96 -35.31
N ASP A 440 18.84 -11.68 -35.87
CA ASP A 440 18.99 -12.66 -36.95
C ASP A 440 19.36 -11.95 -38.27
N ALA A 441 20.66 -11.92 -38.56
CA ALA A 441 21.22 -11.13 -39.64
C ALA A 441 21.00 -11.77 -41.01
N ASN A 442 20.88 -13.09 -41.06
CA ASN A 442 20.69 -13.86 -42.29
C ASN A 442 19.20 -14.22 -42.53
N THR A 443 18.34 -13.99 -41.54
CA THR A 443 16.89 -14.24 -41.53
C THR A 443 16.54 -15.71 -41.75
N ASP A 444 17.35 -16.63 -41.23
CA ASP A 444 17.10 -18.07 -41.35
C ASP A 444 16.25 -18.65 -40.19
N GLY A 445 15.92 -17.82 -39.19
CA GLY A 445 15.10 -18.19 -38.04
C GLY A 445 15.89 -18.88 -36.92
N VAL A 446 17.22 -18.85 -36.97
CA VAL A 446 18.11 -19.44 -35.98
C VAL A 446 19.17 -18.40 -35.60
N MET A 447 19.30 -18.11 -34.31
CA MET A 447 20.40 -17.28 -33.80
C MET A 447 21.62 -18.15 -33.57
N ASP A 448 22.63 -18.06 -34.45
CA ASP A 448 23.84 -18.87 -34.42
C ASP A 448 25.12 -18.12 -34.87
N THR A 449 26.25 -18.84 -35.01
CA THR A 449 27.54 -18.23 -35.39
C THR A 449 27.57 -17.51 -36.75
N ASN A 450 26.55 -17.68 -37.59
CA ASN A 450 26.37 -16.94 -38.84
C ASN A 450 25.81 -15.52 -38.60
N ASP A 451 25.30 -15.24 -37.40
CA ASP A 451 24.80 -13.93 -37.00
C ASP A 451 25.88 -13.10 -36.32
N SER A 452 26.04 -11.88 -36.79
CA SER A 452 27.09 -10.97 -36.31
C SER A 452 27.02 -10.67 -34.80
N MET A 453 25.83 -10.76 -34.20
CA MET A 453 25.61 -10.47 -32.78
C MET A 453 25.70 -11.71 -31.88
N PHE A 454 25.78 -12.92 -32.44
CA PHE A 454 25.78 -14.16 -31.65
C PHE A 454 26.96 -14.24 -30.67
N ALA A 455 28.15 -13.81 -31.10
CA ALA A 455 29.34 -13.82 -30.25
C ALA A 455 29.27 -12.84 -29.07
N ALA A 456 28.34 -11.87 -29.10
CA ALA A 456 28.13 -10.90 -28.02
C ALA A 456 27.06 -11.34 -27.02
N LEU A 457 26.23 -12.33 -27.37
CA LEU A 457 25.25 -12.89 -26.44
C LEU A 457 25.95 -13.64 -25.31
N GLN A 458 25.35 -13.60 -24.13
CA GLN A 458 25.81 -14.30 -22.94
C GLN A 458 24.63 -14.99 -22.24
N VAL A 459 24.95 -15.93 -21.37
CA VAL A 459 24.01 -16.54 -20.43
C VAL A 459 24.37 -16.04 -19.05
N TRP A 460 23.43 -15.38 -18.38
CA TRP A 460 23.53 -15.03 -16.98
C TRP A 460 22.89 -16.13 -16.13
N GLN A 461 23.73 -16.91 -15.47
CA GLN A 461 23.30 -17.88 -14.48
C GLN A 461 23.56 -17.31 -13.09
N ASP A 462 22.53 -16.69 -12.51
CA ASP A 462 22.58 -16.10 -11.17
C ASP A 462 22.58 -17.22 -10.11
N LEU A 463 23.77 -17.53 -9.58
CA LEU A 463 24.00 -18.71 -8.74
C LEU A 463 23.46 -18.55 -7.32
N ASN A 464 23.22 -17.31 -6.91
CA ASN A 464 22.72 -16.98 -5.58
C ASN A 464 21.31 -16.34 -5.60
N SER A 465 20.76 -16.10 -6.80
CA SER A 465 19.42 -15.56 -7.04
C SER A 465 19.19 -14.18 -6.41
N ASN A 466 20.20 -13.31 -6.48
CA ASN A 466 20.16 -11.95 -5.92
C ASN A 466 19.85 -10.86 -6.97
N GLY A 467 19.75 -11.20 -8.26
CA GLY A 467 19.49 -10.24 -9.33
C GLY A 467 20.66 -9.30 -9.62
N ILE A 468 21.86 -9.62 -9.15
CA ILE A 468 23.09 -8.84 -9.37
C ILE A 468 24.08 -9.74 -10.11
N THR A 469 24.71 -9.21 -11.15
CA THR A 469 25.75 -9.95 -11.87
C THR A 469 27.00 -10.12 -11.00
N ASP A 470 27.22 -11.31 -10.44
CA ASP A 470 28.42 -11.63 -9.68
C ASP A 470 29.53 -12.24 -10.56
N ALA A 471 30.77 -12.19 -10.06
CA ALA A 471 31.92 -12.74 -10.77
C ALA A 471 31.77 -14.25 -11.03
N GLY A 472 31.72 -14.63 -12.31
CA GLY A 472 31.59 -16.02 -12.75
C GLY A 472 30.17 -16.45 -13.14
N GLU A 473 29.19 -15.54 -13.05
CA GLU A 473 27.80 -15.82 -13.41
C GLU A 473 27.49 -15.59 -14.90
N LEU A 474 28.24 -14.70 -15.56
CA LEU A 474 28.16 -14.51 -17.01
C LEU A 474 29.02 -15.52 -17.77
N LYS A 475 28.40 -16.24 -18.69
CA LYS A 475 29.05 -17.22 -19.57
C LYS A 475 28.80 -16.87 -21.03
N THR A 476 29.76 -17.17 -21.90
CA THR A 476 29.46 -17.18 -23.34
C THR A 476 28.49 -18.33 -23.65
N LEU A 477 27.73 -18.24 -24.74
CA LEU A 477 26.84 -19.35 -25.13
C LEU A 477 27.61 -20.66 -25.28
N SER A 478 28.81 -20.63 -25.86
CA SER A 478 29.65 -21.82 -25.99
C SER A 478 30.09 -22.40 -24.64
N ASP A 479 30.41 -21.56 -23.65
CA ASP A 479 30.79 -22.01 -22.30
C ASP A 479 29.58 -22.57 -21.53
N ALA A 480 28.37 -22.07 -21.83
CA ALA A 480 27.11 -22.65 -21.37
C ALA A 480 26.69 -23.90 -22.18
N GLY A 481 27.48 -24.32 -23.17
CA GLY A 481 27.22 -25.51 -23.97
C GLY A 481 26.15 -25.33 -25.04
N ILE A 482 25.83 -24.09 -25.44
CA ILE A 482 24.81 -23.72 -26.42
C ILE A 482 25.46 -23.43 -27.77
N SER A 483 24.95 -24.06 -28.84
CA SER A 483 25.42 -23.84 -30.21
C SER A 483 24.53 -22.91 -31.03
N SER A 484 23.22 -22.92 -30.78
CA SER A 484 22.25 -22.08 -31.49
C SER A 484 20.92 -21.99 -30.75
N ILE A 485 20.14 -20.92 -30.96
CA ILE A 485 18.81 -20.73 -30.38
C ILE A 485 17.78 -20.64 -31.52
N ASN A 486 16.71 -21.42 -31.46
CA ASN A 486 15.63 -21.34 -32.44
C ASN A 486 14.72 -20.16 -32.12
N LEU A 487 14.43 -19.34 -33.12
CA LEU A 487 13.60 -18.13 -32.97
C LEU A 487 12.10 -18.41 -33.17
N THR A 488 11.75 -19.66 -33.45
CA THR A 488 10.36 -20.13 -33.46
C THR A 488 9.97 -20.64 -32.09
N TYR A 489 8.81 -20.22 -31.61
CA TYR A 489 8.27 -20.58 -30.31
C TYR A 489 6.79 -21.01 -30.43
N ALA A 490 6.29 -21.62 -29.36
CA ALA A 490 4.88 -21.92 -29.15
C ALA A 490 4.36 -21.10 -27.96
N GLU A 491 3.12 -20.62 -28.07
CA GLU A 491 2.42 -19.98 -26.95
C GLU A 491 2.21 -20.97 -25.80
N SER A 492 2.34 -20.46 -24.58
CA SER A 492 2.19 -21.16 -23.31
C SER A 492 1.43 -20.27 -22.32
N ALA A 493 0.88 -20.89 -21.29
CA ALA A 493 0.24 -20.18 -20.17
C ALA A 493 0.50 -20.98 -18.88
N THR A 494 1.76 -21.35 -18.68
CA THR A 494 2.17 -22.23 -17.58
C THR A 494 2.58 -21.36 -16.41
N ASP A 495 1.87 -21.47 -15.29
CA ASP A 495 2.30 -20.87 -14.03
C ASP A 495 3.47 -21.67 -13.45
N SER A 496 4.53 -20.96 -13.06
CA SER A 496 5.68 -21.45 -12.32
C SER A 496 5.87 -20.51 -11.14
N ASN A 497 5.42 -20.93 -9.95
CA ASN A 497 5.58 -20.19 -8.71
C ASN A 497 5.07 -18.72 -8.78
N GLY A 498 3.98 -18.50 -9.52
CA GLY A 498 3.39 -17.17 -9.76
C GLY A 498 3.95 -16.42 -10.96
N ASN A 499 5.08 -16.85 -11.52
CA ASN A 499 5.62 -16.34 -12.78
C ASN A 499 4.95 -17.07 -13.96
N LEU A 500 4.76 -16.40 -15.09
CA LEU A 500 4.06 -16.96 -16.24
C LEU A 500 5.07 -17.33 -17.35
N ILE A 501 5.23 -18.63 -17.59
CA ILE A 501 5.93 -19.10 -18.79
C ILE A 501 4.98 -19.00 -19.97
N SER A 502 5.27 -18.06 -20.86
CA SER A 502 4.30 -17.59 -21.84
C SER A 502 4.62 -17.93 -23.28
N GLN A 503 5.88 -18.09 -23.60
CA GLN A 503 6.31 -18.74 -24.82
C GLN A 503 7.36 -19.79 -24.50
N THR A 504 7.35 -20.88 -25.26
CA THR A 504 8.35 -21.95 -25.15
C THR A 504 8.95 -22.23 -26.52
N GLY A 505 10.27 -22.28 -26.59
CA GLY A 505 11.07 -22.57 -27.76
C GLY A 505 12.15 -23.60 -27.43
N ALA A 506 13.16 -23.68 -28.29
CA ALA A 506 14.25 -24.63 -28.10
C ALA A 506 15.59 -24.04 -28.51
N PHE A 507 16.65 -24.53 -27.90
CA PHE A 507 18.03 -24.28 -28.32
C PHE A 507 18.77 -25.60 -28.56
N THR A 508 19.81 -25.56 -29.38
CA THR A 508 20.68 -26.72 -29.62
C THR A 508 21.93 -26.59 -28.77
N ARG A 509 22.29 -27.68 -28.06
CA ARG A 509 23.54 -27.80 -27.33
C ARG A 509 24.69 -28.17 -28.26
N THR A 510 25.92 -27.88 -27.85
CA THR A 510 27.16 -28.19 -28.59
C THR A 510 27.37 -29.69 -28.85
N ASP A 511 26.73 -30.56 -28.07
CA ASP A 511 26.71 -32.01 -28.28
C ASP A 511 25.59 -32.49 -29.25
N GLY A 512 24.78 -31.56 -29.76
CA GLY A 512 23.67 -31.79 -30.68
C GLY A 512 22.33 -32.10 -30.02
N THR A 513 22.26 -32.19 -28.69
CA THR A 513 20.98 -32.35 -27.98
C THR A 513 20.17 -31.05 -27.97
N GLN A 514 18.87 -31.14 -27.69
CA GLN A 514 17.98 -29.98 -27.61
C GLN A 514 17.76 -29.59 -26.13
N GLY A 515 17.65 -28.30 -25.85
CA GLY A 515 17.21 -27.72 -24.59
C GLY A 515 16.00 -26.82 -24.75
N VAL A 516 15.36 -26.45 -23.65
CA VAL A 516 14.17 -25.58 -23.64
C VAL A 516 14.61 -24.13 -23.48
N ALA A 517 14.00 -23.25 -24.26
CA ALA A 517 14.06 -21.80 -24.02
C ALA A 517 12.65 -21.32 -23.70
N ALA A 518 12.48 -20.30 -22.86
CA ALA A 518 11.17 -19.78 -22.51
C ALA A 518 11.18 -18.27 -22.31
N ASP A 519 10.11 -17.63 -22.74
CA ASP A 519 9.78 -16.28 -22.34
C ASP A 519 9.00 -16.37 -21.01
N VAL A 520 9.52 -15.71 -19.97
CA VAL A 520 9.02 -15.87 -18.60
C VAL A 520 8.60 -14.53 -18.03
N ASP A 521 7.30 -14.30 -17.87
CA ASP A 521 6.78 -13.10 -17.22
C ASP A 521 6.99 -13.22 -15.71
N LEU A 522 7.96 -12.48 -15.20
CA LEU A 522 8.26 -12.46 -13.78
C LEU A 522 7.24 -11.59 -13.04
N GLN A 523 6.80 -12.04 -11.87
CA GLN A 523 6.05 -11.16 -10.98
C GLN A 523 6.95 -10.03 -10.50
N VAL A 524 6.41 -8.82 -10.46
CA VAL A 524 7.13 -7.63 -9.99
C VAL A 524 6.32 -6.89 -8.94
N ASN A 525 7.02 -6.35 -7.94
CA ASN A 525 6.46 -5.41 -6.98
C ASN A 525 7.07 -4.04 -7.25
N GLN A 526 6.38 -3.28 -8.09
CA GLN A 526 6.71 -1.92 -8.50
C GLN A 526 6.82 -0.92 -7.33
N ALA A 527 6.25 -1.21 -6.17
CA ALA A 527 6.41 -0.35 -4.99
C ALA A 527 7.73 -0.64 -4.25
N TYR A 528 8.19 -1.89 -4.24
CA TYR A 528 9.38 -2.29 -3.51
C TYR A 528 10.61 -2.25 -4.42
N SER A 529 11.15 -1.05 -4.60
CA SER A 529 12.26 -0.78 -5.51
C SER A 529 13.50 -0.20 -4.80
N SER A 530 14.59 -0.07 -5.55
CA SER A 530 15.76 0.69 -5.16
C SER A 530 16.31 1.43 -6.37
N TYR A 531 16.65 2.72 -6.21
CA TYR A 531 17.34 3.46 -7.27
C TYR A 531 18.67 2.77 -7.60
N ASN A 532 18.85 2.36 -8.85
CA ASN A 532 20.07 1.71 -9.36
C ASN A 532 20.90 2.64 -10.27
N GLY A 533 20.43 3.87 -10.53
CA GLY A 533 21.16 4.85 -11.31
C GLY A 533 22.40 5.44 -10.58
N ASP A 534 23.16 6.25 -11.31
CA ASP A 534 24.38 6.87 -10.79
C ASP A 534 24.10 7.94 -9.71
N PHE A 535 24.81 7.86 -8.58
CA PHE A 535 24.80 8.90 -7.56
C PHE A 535 26.13 8.99 -6.80
N THR A 536 26.35 10.09 -6.09
CA THR A 536 27.51 10.27 -5.22
C THR A 536 27.09 10.92 -3.91
N LEU A 537 27.29 10.21 -2.80
CA LEU A 537 26.98 10.74 -1.48
C LEU A 537 28.21 11.39 -0.85
N ASP A 538 28.05 12.63 -0.39
CA ASP A 538 29.06 13.31 0.44
C ASP A 538 28.77 13.12 1.94
N ALA A 539 29.72 13.53 2.78
CA ALA A 539 29.64 13.34 4.22
C ALA A 539 28.45 14.08 4.87
N GLU A 540 27.99 15.19 4.30
CA GLU A 540 26.84 15.93 4.81
C GLU A 540 25.54 15.21 4.44
N THR A 541 25.45 14.69 3.23
CA THR A 541 24.31 13.89 2.76
C THR A 541 24.16 12.58 3.53
N LEU A 542 25.28 11.94 3.89
CA LEU A 542 25.31 10.75 4.75
C LEU A 542 24.91 11.04 6.20
N ALA A 543 25.03 12.30 6.64
CA ALA A 543 24.63 12.75 7.98
C ALA A 543 23.16 13.17 8.06
N LEU A 544 22.45 13.22 6.93
CA LEU A 544 21.01 13.50 6.90
C LEU A 544 20.19 12.31 7.43
N PRO A 545 18.98 12.55 7.94
CA PRO A 545 18.01 11.49 8.21
C PRO A 545 17.86 10.55 7.01
N TRP A 546 17.89 9.26 7.28
CA TRP A 546 17.86 8.25 6.22
C TRP A 546 16.41 7.90 5.90
N LEU A 547 15.95 8.24 4.69
CA LEU A 547 14.68 7.77 4.16
C LEU A 547 14.93 6.74 3.08
N ARG A 548 14.26 5.58 3.17
CA ARG A 548 14.22 4.63 2.08
C ARG A 548 13.37 5.18 0.92
N GLY A 549 13.84 4.94 -0.31
CA GLY A 549 13.10 5.16 -1.54
C GLY A 549 12.26 3.94 -1.93
N TYR A 550 11.16 4.18 -2.65
CA TYR A 550 10.19 3.17 -3.09
C TYR A 550 9.58 3.64 -4.41
N GLY A 551 9.08 2.72 -5.24
CA GLY A 551 8.70 3.00 -6.63
C GLY A 551 9.76 3.83 -7.35
N GLN A 552 9.33 4.89 -8.03
CA GLN A 552 10.23 5.80 -8.75
C GLN A 552 10.80 6.93 -7.88
N VAL A 553 10.83 6.75 -6.55
CA VAL A 553 11.37 7.75 -5.61
C VAL A 553 12.65 7.22 -5.01
N ALA A 554 13.78 7.88 -5.30
CA ALA A 554 15.07 7.51 -4.72
C ALA A 554 15.12 7.74 -3.21
N ALA A 555 15.98 6.98 -2.51
CA ALA A 555 16.21 7.19 -1.08
C ALA A 555 16.62 8.64 -0.81
N LEU A 556 16.20 9.21 0.32
CA LEU A 556 16.38 10.64 0.60
C LEU A 556 17.83 11.11 0.53
N PRO A 557 18.84 10.36 1.01
CA PRO A 557 20.23 10.73 0.78
C PRO A 557 20.60 10.76 -0.70
N ILE A 558 20.09 9.82 -1.50
CA ILE A 558 20.32 9.78 -2.96
C ILE A 558 19.64 10.98 -3.61
N ALA A 559 18.36 11.23 -3.35
CA ALA A 559 17.63 12.38 -3.89
C ALA A 559 18.28 13.73 -3.47
N ALA A 560 18.69 13.85 -2.20
CA ALA A 560 19.40 15.03 -1.69
C ALA A 560 20.78 15.20 -2.35
N SER A 561 21.48 14.12 -2.69
CA SER A 561 22.74 14.23 -3.43
C SER A 561 22.57 14.80 -4.84
N GLN A 562 21.39 14.63 -5.42
CA GLN A 562 21.05 15.11 -6.75
C GLN A 562 20.40 16.51 -6.72
N SER A 563 20.01 17.02 -5.54
CA SER A 563 19.35 18.31 -5.38
C SER A 563 19.89 19.09 -4.17
N ALA A 564 20.65 20.15 -4.46
CA ALA A 564 21.22 21.02 -3.43
C ALA A 564 20.15 21.71 -2.56
N ASP A 565 19.00 22.06 -3.15
CA ASP A 565 17.89 22.69 -2.44
C ASP A 565 17.22 21.72 -1.47
N LEU A 566 17.00 20.47 -1.91
CA LEU A 566 16.47 19.41 -1.07
C LEU A 566 17.42 19.08 0.08
N LYS A 567 18.73 18.93 -0.21
CA LYS A 567 19.77 18.70 0.79
C LYS A 567 19.78 19.80 1.85
N ALA A 568 19.73 21.07 1.44
CA ALA A 568 19.73 22.21 2.34
C ALA A 568 18.47 22.24 3.23
N CYS A 569 17.32 21.91 2.67
CA CYS A 569 16.08 21.82 3.43
C CYS A 569 16.15 20.74 4.52
N ILE A 570 16.52 19.50 4.16
CA ILE A 570 16.55 18.39 5.12
C ILE A 570 17.56 18.67 6.23
N ALA A 571 18.71 19.27 5.89
CA ALA A 571 19.70 19.67 6.87
C ALA A 571 19.15 20.69 7.88
N GLN A 572 18.29 21.62 7.45
CA GLN A 572 17.60 22.55 8.35
C GLN A 572 16.57 21.84 9.21
N LEU A 573 15.80 20.92 8.64
CA LEU A 573 14.79 20.15 9.36
C LEU A 573 15.41 19.26 10.44
N ALA A 574 16.51 18.58 10.13
CA ALA A 574 17.23 17.70 11.04
C ALA A 574 17.86 18.43 12.25
N GLN A 575 18.02 19.75 12.17
CA GLN A 575 18.53 20.59 13.26
C GLN A 575 17.42 21.16 14.15
N GLN A 576 16.14 20.99 13.80
CA GLN A 576 15.02 21.52 14.58
C GLN A 576 14.55 20.51 15.64
N THR A 577 14.43 20.97 16.89
CA THR A 577 13.96 20.18 18.03
C THR A 577 12.48 20.40 18.35
N ASP A 578 11.76 21.21 17.56
CA ASP A 578 10.36 21.59 17.81
C ASP A 578 9.60 21.68 16.48
N ALA A 579 8.46 20.97 16.37
CA ALA A 579 7.73 20.71 15.11
C ALA A 579 6.98 21.92 14.53
N LYS A 580 7.24 23.14 15.00
CA LYS A 580 6.40 24.33 14.79
C LYS A 580 6.80 25.23 13.61
N THR A 581 7.84 24.90 12.87
CA THR A 581 8.33 25.74 11.77
C THR A 581 8.78 24.87 10.60
N LEU A 582 7.82 24.32 9.85
CA LEU A 582 8.07 23.70 8.56
C LEU A 582 7.59 24.64 7.44
N LEU A 583 8.56 25.20 6.71
CA LEU A 583 8.40 25.78 5.38
C LEU A 583 9.62 25.35 4.57
N CYS A 584 9.54 24.10 4.12
CA CYS A 584 10.16 23.56 2.93
C CYS A 584 9.07 22.75 2.21
#